data_AF-A0AAW7VK87-F1
#
_entry.id   AF-A0AAW7VK87-F1
#
_cell.length_a   1.000
_cell.length_b   1.000
_cell.length_c   1.000
_cell.angle_alpha   90.00
_cell.angle_beta   90.00
_cell.angle_gamma   90.00
#
_symmetry.space_group_name_H-M   'P 1'
#
loop_
_entity.id
_entity.type
_entity.pdbx_description
1 polymer ?
#
loop_
_entity_poly.entity_id
_entity_poly.type
_entity_poly.pdbx_seq_one_letter_code
_entity_poly.pdbx_strand_id
1 'polypeptide(L)'
;MSKRIYDDPKYRADMRAQLVVSGYTPEQADTTLTELMGQLPFDEAEYEYWLKQYKLEIMENTTLPSLIRIIKSVVDNACYSGDCLAAAIAASALVNLLNATGAVAPESSCS
;
A
#
# COMPACT_ATOMS: atom_id res chain seq x y z
N MET A 1 -29.67 -7.70 16.17
CA MET A 1 -28.33 -7.89 15.57
C MET A 1 -27.35 -7.04 16.38
N SER A 2 -26.28 -7.65 16.89
CA SER A 2 -25.43 -7.09 17.95
C SER A 2 -24.63 -5.89 17.45
N LYS A 3 -24.95 -4.68 17.91
CA LYS A 3 -24.16 -3.45 17.69
C LYS A 3 -22.77 -3.46 18.36
N ARG A 4 -22.42 -4.51 19.12
CA ARG A 4 -21.24 -4.54 20.00
C ARG A 4 -19.88 -4.68 19.30
N ILE A 5 -19.84 -5.12 18.04
CA ILE A 5 -18.56 -5.32 17.32
C ILE A 5 -17.95 -3.97 16.91
N TYR A 6 -18.79 -2.98 16.59
CA TYR A 6 -18.33 -1.64 16.20
C TYR A 6 -17.73 -0.85 17.37
N ASP A 7 -18.03 -1.24 18.62
CA ASP A 7 -17.48 -0.62 19.83
C ASP A 7 -16.14 -1.25 20.25
N ASP A 8 -15.68 -2.31 19.57
CA ASP A 8 -14.44 -3.01 19.89
C ASP A 8 -13.22 -2.24 19.34
N PRO A 9 -12.28 -1.77 20.19
CA PRO A 9 -11.08 -1.09 19.77
C PRO A 9 -10.21 -1.90 18.78
N LYS A 10 -10.28 -3.24 18.85
CA LYS A 10 -9.57 -4.13 17.93
C LYS A 10 -10.18 -4.12 16.53
N TYR A 11 -11.50 -4.10 16.45
CA TYR A 11 -12.22 -4.05 15.18
C TYR A 11 -11.97 -2.72 14.46
N ARG A 12 -11.94 -1.61 15.20
CA ARG A 12 -11.57 -0.31 14.64
C ARG A 12 -10.12 -0.29 14.13
N ALA A 13 -9.20 -0.91 14.87
CA ALA A 13 -7.79 -1.01 14.49
C ALA A 13 -7.59 -1.80 13.19
N ASP A 14 -8.28 -2.94 13.05
CA ASP A 14 -8.34 -3.74 11.81
C ASP A 14 -8.87 -2.90 10.63
N MET A 15 -10.05 -2.30 10.77
CA MET A 15 -10.65 -1.49 9.70
C MET A 15 -9.76 -0.31 9.28
N ARG A 16 -9.04 0.31 10.23
CA ARG A 16 -8.08 1.38 9.94
C ARG A 16 -6.93 0.85 9.09
N ALA A 17 -6.36 -0.29 9.46
CA ALA A 17 -5.30 -0.94 8.70
C ALA A 17 -5.75 -1.24 7.26
N GLN A 18 -6.96 -1.77 7.08
CA GLN A 18 -7.55 -2.05 5.76
C GLN A 18 -7.69 -0.81 4.89
N LEU A 19 -8.17 0.31 5.44
CA LEU A 19 -8.31 1.57 4.70
C LEU A 19 -6.94 2.12 4.27
N VAL A 20 -5.95 2.07 5.17
CA VAL A 20 -4.60 2.56 4.89
C VAL A 20 -3.94 1.75 3.77
N VAL A 21 -4.02 0.41 3.79
CA VAL A 21 -3.48 -0.40 2.68
C VAL A 21 -4.26 -0.24 1.38
N SER A 22 -5.52 0.20 1.46
CA SER A 22 -6.35 0.54 0.30
C SER A 22 -6.06 1.93 -0.28
N GLY A 23 -5.09 2.66 0.28
CA GLY A 23 -4.59 3.93 -0.24
C GLY A 23 -5.06 5.20 0.48
N TYR A 24 -5.77 5.07 1.61
CA TYR A 24 -6.12 6.21 2.45
C TYR A 24 -4.92 6.65 3.28
N THR A 25 -4.78 7.96 3.53
CA THR A 25 -3.89 8.42 4.59
C THR A 25 -4.46 8.00 5.96
N PRO A 26 -3.63 7.86 7.00
CA PRO A 26 -4.13 7.57 8.34
C PRO A 26 -5.24 8.53 8.80
N GLU A 27 -5.12 9.81 8.49
CA GLU A 27 -6.10 10.84 8.84
C GLU A 27 -7.42 10.66 8.08
N GLN A 28 -7.36 10.28 6.81
CA GLN A 28 -8.55 9.99 6.00
C GLN A 28 -9.26 8.73 6.50
N ALA A 29 -8.50 7.70 6.88
CA ALA A 29 -9.04 6.50 7.50
C ALA A 29 -9.72 6.84 8.84
N ASP A 30 -9.07 7.63 9.69
CA ASP A 30 -9.61 8.04 10.99
C ASP A 30 -10.89 8.89 10.86
N THR A 31 -10.94 9.77 9.86
CA THR A 31 -12.14 10.57 9.53
C THR A 31 -13.28 9.65 9.09
N THR A 32 -13.02 8.76 8.13
CA THR A 32 -14.00 7.79 7.60
C THR A 32 -14.58 6.90 8.70
N LEU A 33 -13.72 6.37 9.57
CA LEU A 33 -14.16 5.52 10.69
C LEU A 33 -14.93 6.34 11.72
N THR A 34 -14.54 7.59 11.98
CA THR A 34 -15.29 8.45 12.89
C THR A 34 -16.70 8.74 12.38
N GLU A 35 -16.88 8.92 11.07
CA GLU A 35 -18.20 9.09 10.47
C GLU A 35 -19.05 7.81 10.52
N LEU A 36 -18.43 6.63 10.36
CA LEU A 36 -19.13 5.34 10.31
C LEU A 36 -19.50 4.78 11.69
N MET A 37 -18.63 4.93 12.68
CA MET A 37 -18.76 4.29 13.99
C MET A 37 -18.61 5.26 15.17
N GLY A 38 -18.44 6.56 14.92
CA GLY A 38 -18.24 7.57 15.95
C GLY A 38 -16.79 7.69 16.42
N GLN A 39 -16.54 8.63 17.34
CA GLN A 39 -15.23 8.76 17.99
C GLN A 39 -15.05 7.65 19.02
N LEU A 40 -14.46 6.55 18.57
CA LEU A 40 -14.10 5.40 19.40
C LEU A 40 -12.57 5.28 19.48
N PRO A 41 -12.03 4.83 20.64
CA PRO A 41 -10.62 4.47 20.72
C PRO A 41 -10.33 3.27 19.81
N PHE A 42 -9.09 3.16 19.33
CA PHE A 42 -8.60 1.94 18.67
C PHE A 42 -7.34 1.45 19.39
N ASP A 43 -7.04 0.17 19.22
CA ASP A 43 -5.83 -0.45 19.76
C ASP A 43 -4.67 -0.30 18.76
N GLU A 44 -3.65 0.48 19.14
CA GLU A 44 -2.48 0.75 18.28
C GLU A 44 -1.68 -0.53 17.98
N ALA A 45 -1.57 -1.46 18.94
CA ALA A 45 -0.82 -2.69 18.75
C ALA A 45 -1.53 -3.63 17.76
N GLU A 46 -2.86 -3.69 17.83
CA GLU A 46 -3.67 -4.40 16.83
C GLU A 46 -3.58 -3.73 15.45
N TYR A 47 -3.56 -2.40 15.39
CA TYR A 47 -3.44 -1.67 14.12
C TYR A 47 -2.11 -1.99 13.44
N GLU A 48 -0.99 -1.91 14.16
CA GLU A 48 0.34 -2.24 13.60
C GLU A 48 0.45 -3.71 13.19
N TYR A 49 -0.18 -4.61 13.96
CA TYR A 49 -0.27 -6.03 13.61
C TYR A 49 -1.00 -6.23 12.26
N TRP A 50 -2.23 -5.72 12.14
CA TRP A 50 -3.03 -5.87 10.93
C TRP A 50 -2.43 -5.15 9.73
N LEU A 51 -1.88 -3.94 9.92
CA LEU A 51 -1.20 -3.20 8.86
C LEU A 51 -0.04 -4.01 8.27
N LYS A 52 0.74 -4.68 9.13
CA LYS A 52 1.81 -5.57 8.69
C LYS A 52 1.25 -6.79 7.94
N GLN A 53 0.21 -7.44 8.47
CA GLN A 53 -0.40 -8.61 7.82
C GLN A 53 -0.93 -8.27 6.43
N TYR A 54 -1.69 -7.17 6.28
CA TYR A 54 -2.23 -6.78 4.98
C TYR A 54 -1.16 -6.38 3.97
N LYS A 55 -0.08 -5.71 4.42
CA LYS A 55 1.06 -5.45 3.54
C LYS A 55 1.71 -6.74 3.05
N LEU A 56 1.88 -7.73 3.93
CA LEU A 56 2.42 -9.04 3.56
C LEU A 56 1.47 -9.78 2.61
N GLU A 57 0.17 -9.77 2.87
CA GLU A 57 -0.84 -10.39 2.00
C GLU A 57 -0.84 -9.74 0.61
N ILE A 58 -0.74 -8.42 0.53
CA ILE A 58 -0.58 -7.70 -0.73
C ILE A 58 0.73 -8.13 -1.41
N MET A 59 1.84 -8.25 -0.69
CA MET A 59 3.12 -8.69 -1.26
C MET A 59 3.07 -10.14 -1.75
N GLU A 60 2.43 -11.04 -1.02
CA GLU A 60 2.32 -12.47 -1.36
C GLU A 60 1.37 -12.72 -2.54
N ASN A 61 0.28 -11.95 -2.61
CA ASN A 61 -0.73 -12.08 -3.67
C ASN A 61 -0.45 -11.20 -4.90
N THR A 62 0.41 -10.19 -4.78
CA THR A 62 0.78 -9.35 -5.93
C THR A 62 2.00 -9.95 -6.63
N THR A 63 1.78 -10.49 -7.83
CA THR A 63 2.88 -11.00 -8.64
C THR A 63 3.79 -9.87 -9.10
N LEU A 64 5.11 -10.12 -9.20
CA LEU A 64 6.09 -9.17 -9.72
C LEU A 64 5.68 -8.56 -11.09
N PRO A 65 5.15 -9.33 -12.06
CA PRO A 65 4.61 -8.76 -13.30
C PRO A 65 3.46 -7.76 -13.08
N SER A 66 2.60 -8.00 -12.09
CA SER A 66 1.49 -7.09 -11.76
C SER A 66 1.99 -5.77 -11.17
N LEU A 67 3.00 -5.82 -10.29
CA LEU A 67 3.66 -4.63 -9.74
C LEU A 67 4.35 -3.82 -10.84
N ILE A 68 5.11 -4.47 -11.72
CA ILE A 68 5.77 -3.81 -12.86
C ILE A 68 4.74 -3.08 -13.73
N ARG A 69 3.60 -3.71 -14.02
CA ARG A 69 2.53 -3.11 -14.83
C ARG A 69 1.90 -1.88 -14.15
N ILE A 70 1.67 -1.94 -12.84
CA ILE A 70 1.14 -0.81 -12.07
C ILE A 70 2.12 0.37 -12.09
N ILE A 71 3.41 0.13 -11.77
CA ILE A 71 4.42 1.19 -11.72
C ILE A 71 4.64 1.79 -13.11
N LYS A 72 4.70 0.96 -14.17
CA LYS A 72 4.79 1.44 -15.55
C LYS A 72 3.61 2.35 -15.93
N SER A 73 2.39 1.99 -15.54
CA SER A 73 1.20 2.83 -15.77
C SER A 73 1.31 4.21 -15.10
N VAL A 74 1.86 4.26 -13.88
CA VAL A 74 2.12 5.53 -13.18
C VAL A 74 3.17 6.36 -13.92
N VAL A 75 4.26 5.75 -14.38
CA VAL A 75 5.29 6.42 -15.20
C VAL A 75 4.67 6.98 -16.49
N ASP A 76 3.93 6.17 -17.23
CA ASP A 76 3.33 6.57 -18.51
C ASP A 76 2.33 7.74 -18.32
N ASN A 77 1.52 7.72 -17.26
CA ASN A 77 0.59 8.81 -16.93
C ASN A 77 1.28 10.08 -16.45
N ALA A 78 2.34 9.97 -15.64
CA ALA A 78 3.11 11.12 -15.18
C ALA A 78 3.85 11.80 -16.35
N CYS A 79 4.40 11.00 -17.28
CA CYS A 79 4.96 11.50 -18.53
C CYS A 79 3.90 12.20 -19.40
N TYR A 80 2.71 11.63 -19.53
CA TYR A 80 1.62 12.24 -20.29
C TYR A 80 1.13 13.58 -19.69
N SER A 81 1.07 13.67 -18.36
CA SER A 81 0.61 14.86 -17.64
C SER A 81 1.68 15.93 -17.43
N GLY A 82 2.95 15.66 -17.79
CA GLY A 82 4.07 16.58 -17.57
C GLY A 82 4.56 16.65 -16.12
N ASP A 83 4.12 15.74 -15.24
CA ASP A 83 4.59 15.64 -13.86
C ASP A 83 5.92 14.87 -13.81
N CYS A 84 7.01 15.58 -14.10
CA CYS A 84 8.35 15.00 -14.14
C CYS A 84 8.81 14.44 -12.78
N LEU A 85 8.30 14.96 -11.66
CA LEU A 85 8.67 14.48 -10.33
C LEU A 85 8.01 13.13 -10.04
N ALA A 86 6.71 13.01 -10.32
CA ALA A 86 6.00 11.74 -10.20
C ALA A 86 6.59 10.68 -11.14
N ALA A 87 6.94 11.06 -12.38
CA ALA A 87 7.58 10.17 -13.34
C ALA A 87 8.94 9.67 -12.83
N ALA A 88 9.78 10.55 -12.28
CA ALA A 88 11.08 10.19 -11.74
C ALA A 88 10.97 9.24 -10.55
N ILE A 89 10.07 9.52 -9.60
CA ILE A 89 9.85 8.66 -8.41
C ILE A 89 9.36 7.27 -8.84
N ALA A 90 8.38 7.19 -9.74
CA ALA A 90 7.85 5.91 -10.21
C ALA A 90 8.88 5.13 -11.02
N ALA A 91 9.67 5.79 -11.87
CA ALA A 91 10.76 5.15 -12.62
C ALA A 91 11.85 4.60 -11.68
N SER A 92 12.27 5.37 -10.66
CA SER A 92 13.22 4.90 -9.66
C SER A 92 12.69 3.70 -8.86
N ALA A 93 11.41 3.71 -8.50
CA ALA A 93 10.77 2.57 -7.83
C ALA A 93 10.79 1.31 -8.72
N LEU A 94 10.52 1.45 -10.02
CA LEU A 94 10.59 0.34 -10.98
C LEU A 94 12.00 -0.23 -11.11
N VAL A 95 13.02 0.63 -11.23
CA VAL A 95 14.42 0.21 -11.34
C VAL A 95 14.87 -0.52 -10.08
N ASN A 96 14.54 0.01 -8.90
CA ASN A 96 14.87 -0.64 -7.63
C ASN A 96 14.20 -2.01 -7.50
N LEU A 97 12.96 -2.14 -7.95
CA LEU A 97 12.24 -3.41 -7.96
C LEU A 97 12.92 -4.43 -8.89
N LEU A 98 13.25 -4.04 -10.12
CA LEU A 98 13.89 -4.93 -11.09
C LEU A 98 15.29 -5.38 -10.65
N ASN A 99 16.05 -4.50 -10.01
CA ASN A 99 17.35 -4.81 -9.42
C ASN A 99 17.22 -5.79 -8.24
N ALA A 100 16.26 -5.55 -7.34
CA ALA A 100 16.03 -6.42 -6.18
C ALA A 100 15.59 -7.83 -6.59
N THR A 101 14.93 -7.97 -7.75
CA THR A 101 14.43 -9.26 -8.23
C THR A 101 15.39 -9.97 -9.20
N GLY A 102 16.57 -9.39 -9.47
CA GLY A 102 17.54 -9.95 -10.42
C GLY A 102 17.04 -10.00 -11.87
N ALA A 103 16.02 -9.22 -12.20
CA ALA A 103 15.46 -9.16 -13.56
C ALA A 103 16.41 -8.40 -14.51
N VAL A 104 17.27 -7.54 -13.96
CA VAL A 104 18.41 -6.93 -14.66
C VAL A 104 19.62 -7.81 -14.38
N ALA A 105 19.89 -8.78 -15.25
CA ALA A 105 21.17 -9.48 -15.20
C ALA A 105 22.29 -8.46 -15.47
N PRO A 106 23.41 -8.46 -14.72
CA PRO A 106 24.61 -7.80 -15.21
C PRO A 106 24.95 -8.46 -16.54
N GLU A 107 25.18 -7.66 -17.58
CA GLU A 107 25.77 -8.17 -18.83
C GLU A 107 27.00 -8.97 -18.43
N SER A 108 26.92 -10.30 -18.57
CA SER A 108 28.09 -11.14 -18.41
C SER A 108 29.03 -10.73 -19.53
N SER A 109 30.04 -9.94 -19.20
CA SER A 109 31.20 -9.73 -20.04
C SER A 109 31.75 -11.11 -20.39
N CYS A 110 31.47 -11.57 -21.61
CA CYS A 110 32.14 -12.71 -22.21
C CYS A 110 33.64 -12.40 -22.21
N SER A 111 34.36 -13.02 -21.28
CA SER A 111 35.81 -13.17 -21.33
C SER A 111 36.13 -14.49 -22.02
#